data_AF-A0A7S3GS22-F1
#
_entry.id   AF-A0A7S3GS22-F1
#
_cell.length_a   1.000
_cell.length_b   1.000
_cell.length_c   1.000
_cell.angle_alpha   90.00
_cell.angle_beta   90.00
_cell.angle_gamma   90.00
#
_symmetry.space_group_name_H-M   'P 1'
#
loop_
_entity.id
_entity.type
_entity.pdbx_description
1 polymer ?
#
loop_
_entity_poly.entity_id
_entity_poly.type
_entity_poly.pdbx_seq_one_letter_code
_entity_poly.pdbx_strand_id
1 'polypeptide(L)'
;RTQAKLLLEAIAYDRNALDCNVKPTVRLGIAGPPGAGKSTFIEALGKRLIAKENRVAVIPVDPSSHISGGSILGDKTRMEELSRSMDAYVRASPTRGVLGGIAEHTVDVITLCEAAGFNVVIVESVGLGQSEVDIDAAVDMLILLVPPGGGDGLQASKKGIMEAADLIIVNKA
;
A
#
# COMPACT_ATOMS: atom_id res chain seq x y z
N ARG A 1 -14.67 -10.97 -15.11
CA ARG A 1 -15.07 -10.06 -14.02
C ARG A 1 -15.98 -10.78 -13.02
N THR A 2 -17.12 -11.34 -13.42
CA THR A 2 -18.06 -12.07 -12.53
C THR A 2 -17.40 -13.23 -11.76
N GLN A 3 -16.63 -14.09 -12.42
CA GLN A 3 -15.94 -15.20 -11.75
C GLN A 3 -14.90 -14.74 -10.72
N ALA A 4 -14.18 -13.65 -10.99
CA ALA A 4 -13.20 -13.10 -10.06
C ALA A 4 -13.89 -12.54 -8.81
N LYS A 5 -15.03 -11.86 -8.98
CA LYS A 5 -15.85 -11.38 -7.87
C LYS A 5 -16.39 -12.52 -7.01
N LEU A 6 -16.94 -13.57 -7.64
CA LEU A 6 -17.42 -14.76 -6.92
C LEU A 6 -16.31 -15.46 -6.12
N LEU A 7 -15.11 -15.55 -6.70
CA LEU A 7 -13.94 -16.10 -5.99
C LEU A 7 -13.59 -15.23 -4.78
N LEU A 8 -13.59 -13.91 -4.94
CA LEU A 8 -13.27 -12.98 -3.86
C LEU A 8 -14.29 -13.04 -2.73
N GLU A 9 -15.58 -13.11 -3.07
CA GLU A 9 -16.69 -13.30 -2.12
C GLU A 9 -16.56 -14.62 -1.35
N ALA A 10 -16.22 -15.71 -2.05
CA ALA A 10 -15.98 -17.01 -1.41
C ALA A 10 -14.79 -16.98 -0.45
N ILE A 11 -13.69 -16.31 -0.83
CA ILE A 11 -12.50 -16.13 0.00
C ILE A 11 -12.82 -15.31 1.25
N ALA A 12 -13.56 -14.21 1.09
CA ALA A 12 -13.95 -13.35 2.22
C ALA A 12 -14.89 -14.09 3.19
N TYR A 13 -15.82 -14.91 2.66
CA TYR A 13 -16.71 -15.75 3.47
C TYR A 13 -15.94 -16.80 4.27
N ASP A 14 -15.00 -17.51 3.65
CA ASP A 14 -14.22 -18.57 4.31
C ASP A 14 -13.35 -18.02 5.45
N ARG A 15 -12.82 -16.80 5.30
CA ARG A 15 -12.09 -16.11 6.38
C ARG A 15 -12.97 -15.84 7.60
N ASN A 16 -14.20 -15.36 7.40
CA ASN A 16 -15.13 -15.11 8.50
C ASN A 16 -15.55 -16.42 9.21
N ALA A 17 -15.41 -17.57 8.54
CA ALA A 17 -15.65 -18.89 9.11
C ALA A 17 -14.42 -19.48 9.82
N LEU A 18 -13.19 -19.02 9.51
CA LEU A 18 -11.92 -19.48 10.07
C LEU A 18 -11.54 -18.68 11.34
N ASP A 19 -12.32 -18.83 12.40
CA ASP A 19 -12.31 -17.91 13.55
C ASP A 19 -11.54 -18.40 14.80
N CYS A 20 -10.38 -19.09 14.66
CA CYS A 20 -9.65 -19.53 15.87
C CYS A 20 -8.12 -19.52 15.91
N ASN A 21 -7.38 -19.14 14.86
CA ASN A 21 -5.90 -19.09 14.94
C ASN A 21 -5.18 -18.12 13.97
N VAL A 22 -5.92 -17.27 13.25
CA VAL A 22 -5.30 -16.34 12.29
C VAL A 22 -4.96 -15.03 13.00
N LYS A 23 -3.69 -14.60 12.96
CA LYS A 23 -3.29 -13.27 13.46
C LYS A 23 -4.12 -12.21 12.70
N PRO A 24 -4.76 -11.25 13.40
CA PRO A 24 -5.47 -10.18 12.71
C PRO A 24 -4.51 -9.42 11.79
N THR A 25 -4.98 -9.08 10.60
CA THR A 25 -4.17 -8.33 9.64
C THR A 25 -4.22 -6.84 9.97
N VAL A 26 -3.07 -6.19 9.95
CA VAL A 26 -2.96 -4.73 10.04
C VAL A 26 -2.65 -4.15 8.65
N ARG A 27 -3.44 -3.17 8.22
CA ARG A 27 -3.33 -2.48 6.93
C ARG A 27 -2.74 -1.09 7.15
N LEU A 28 -1.60 -0.82 6.51
CA LEU A 28 -0.88 0.45 6.63
C LEU A 28 -0.85 1.17 5.29
N GLY A 29 -1.33 2.40 5.24
CA GLY A 29 -1.12 3.31 4.11
C GLY A 29 0.18 4.09 4.31
N ILE A 30 1.06 4.12 3.32
CA ILE A 30 2.28 4.94 3.33
C ILE A 30 2.24 5.96 2.20
N ALA A 31 2.06 7.21 2.59
CA ALA A 31 1.95 8.36 1.71
C ALA A 31 3.13 9.33 1.88
N GLY A 32 3.27 10.25 0.92
CA GLY A 32 4.29 11.28 0.95
C GLY A 32 4.83 11.64 -0.43
N PRO A 33 5.49 12.81 -0.56
CA PRO A 33 5.95 13.28 -1.86
C PRO A 33 6.99 12.33 -2.51
N PRO A 34 7.13 12.38 -3.84
CA PRO A 34 8.26 11.76 -4.51
C PRO A 34 9.57 12.17 -3.85
N GLY A 35 10.47 11.21 -3.59
CA GLY A 35 11.73 11.48 -2.92
C GLY A 35 11.67 11.55 -1.38
N ALA A 36 10.51 11.43 -0.74
CA ALA A 36 10.39 11.33 0.73
C ALA A 36 11.03 10.06 1.34
N GLY A 37 11.46 9.11 0.49
CA GLY A 37 12.08 7.86 0.93
C GLY A 37 11.08 6.75 1.30
N LYS A 38 9.85 6.80 0.77
CA LYS A 38 8.77 5.82 1.03
C LYS A 38 9.21 4.38 0.83
N SER A 39 9.63 4.01 -0.38
CA SER A 39 10.01 2.63 -0.69
C SER A 39 11.18 2.12 0.15
N THR A 40 12.18 2.98 0.43
CA THR A 40 13.31 2.64 1.33
C THR A 40 12.84 2.43 2.77
N PHE A 41 11.93 3.26 3.25
CA PHE A 41 11.33 3.10 4.58
C PHE A 41 10.51 1.80 4.66
N ILE A 42 9.72 1.50 3.62
CA ILE A 42 8.91 0.28 3.54
C ILE A 42 9.80 -0.96 3.53
N GLU A 43 10.90 -0.97 2.78
CA GLU A 43 11.85 -2.08 2.77
C GLU A 43 12.43 -2.33 4.17
N ALA A 44 12.90 -1.27 4.83
CA ALA A 44 13.45 -1.36 6.19
C ALA A 44 12.39 -1.83 7.20
N LEU A 45 11.17 -1.29 7.14
CA LEU A 45 10.05 -1.67 7.99
C LEU A 45 9.65 -3.13 7.75
N GLY A 46 9.48 -3.54 6.49
CA GLY A 46 9.11 -4.89 6.09
C GLY A 46 10.10 -5.93 6.60
N LYS A 47 11.41 -5.68 6.43
CA LYS A 47 12.47 -6.56 6.96
C LYS A 47 12.38 -6.71 8.48
N ARG A 48 12.15 -5.60 9.21
CA ARG A 48 12.00 -5.62 10.67
C ARG A 48 10.75 -6.37 11.12
N LEU A 49 9.66 -6.28 10.36
CA LEU A 49 8.42 -7.01 10.65
C LEU A 49 8.58 -8.51 10.40
N ILE A 50 9.24 -8.89 9.31
CA ILE A 50 9.57 -10.30 9.01
C ILE A 50 10.49 -10.89 10.09
N ALA A 51 11.49 -10.14 10.55
CA ALA A 51 12.34 -10.55 11.67
C ALA A 51 11.57 -10.74 13.00
N LYS A 52 10.32 -10.25 13.08
CA LYS A 52 9.39 -10.46 14.18
C LYS A 52 8.28 -11.46 13.83
N GLU A 53 8.54 -12.38 12.90
CA GLU A 53 7.63 -13.46 12.49
C GLU A 53 6.29 -12.96 11.93
N ASN A 54 6.32 -11.86 11.18
CA ASN A 54 5.18 -11.39 10.41
C ASN A 54 5.38 -11.69 8.92
N ARG A 55 4.28 -11.94 8.23
CA ARG A 55 4.25 -12.05 6.77
C ARG A 55 3.72 -10.73 6.20
N VAL A 56 4.51 -10.11 5.32
CA VAL A 56 4.29 -8.73 4.87
C VAL A 56 3.94 -8.69 3.38
N ALA A 57 2.76 -8.16 3.05
CA ALA A 57 2.44 -7.79 1.68
C ALA A 57 2.68 -6.29 1.48
N VAL A 58 3.25 -5.91 0.34
CA VAL A 58 3.42 -4.53 -0.09
C VAL A 58 2.77 -4.35 -1.46
N ILE A 59 1.87 -3.38 -1.54
CA ILE A 59 1.05 -3.06 -2.71
C ILE A 59 1.38 -1.61 -3.10
N PRO A 60 2.41 -1.37 -3.92
CA PRO A 60 2.65 -0.06 -4.48
C PRO A 60 1.56 0.28 -5.50
N VAL A 61 0.95 1.44 -5.34
CA VAL A 61 0.06 2.01 -6.36
C VAL A 61 0.93 2.58 -7.47
N ASP A 62 0.59 2.29 -8.73
CA ASP A 62 1.34 2.74 -9.91
C ASP A 62 0.46 3.62 -10.82
N PRO A 63 0.85 4.88 -11.10
CA PRO A 63 0.11 5.72 -12.04
C PRO A 63 0.21 5.09 -13.43
N SER A 64 -0.88 4.48 -13.88
CA SER A 64 -0.95 3.93 -15.23
C SER A 64 -0.88 5.06 -16.24
N SER A 65 -0.05 4.91 -17.28
CA SER A 65 0.01 5.84 -18.39
C SER A 65 -1.33 5.89 -19.11
N HIS A 66 -1.94 7.07 -19.20
CA HIS A 66 -3.16 7.31 -19.98
C HIS A 66 -2.95 7.09 -21.49
N ILE A 67 -1.70 7.12 -21.97
CA ILE A 67 -1.36 7.08 -23.40
C ILE A 67 -1.05 5.64 -23.86
N SER A 68 -0.28 4.89 -23.09
CA SER A 68 0.15 3.54 -23.46
C SER A 68 -0.66 2.42 -22.79
N GLY A 69 -1.49 2.74 -21.79
CA GLY A 69 -2.19 1.75 -20.97
C GLY A 69 -1.25 0.87 -20.11
N GLY A 70 0.06 1.09 -20.24
CA GLY A 70 1.09 0.44 -19.45
C GLY A 70 1.31 1.13 -18.11
N SER A 71 1.79 0.37 -17.13
CA SER A 71 2.22 0.88 -15.84
C SER A 71 3.72 1.15 -15.92
N ILE A 72 4.20 2.26 -15.37
CA ILE A 72 5.65 2.60 -15.40
C ILE A 72 6.41 1.71 -14.40
N LEU A 73 5.77 1.37 -13.28
CA LEU A 73 6.33 0.48 -12.27
C LEU A 73 6.04 -1.00 -12.62
N GLY A 74 6.63 -1.46 -13.72
CA GLY A 74 7.08 -2.84 -13.85
C GLY A 74 8.30 -3.16 -12.97
N ASP A 75 8.64 -2.28 -12.03
CA ASP A 75 9.96 -2.20 -11.46
C ASP A 75 10.01 -2.87 -10.08
N LYS A 76 10.58 -4.08 -10.08
CA LYS A 76 11.08 -4.78 -8.89
C LYS A 76 12.28 -4.06 -8.23
N THR A 77 12.59 -2.81 -8.58
CA THR A 77 13.88 -2.16 -8.29
C THR A 77 13.92 -1.31 -7.03
N ARG A 78 12.81 -1.12 -6.32
CA ARG A 78 12.80 -0.28 -5.11
C ARG A 78 12.82 -1.04 -3.78
N MET A 79 12.59 -2.35 -3.79
CA MET A 79 12.57 -3.20 -2.59
C MET A 79 13.19 -4.57 -2.90
N GLU A 80 14.47 -4.57 -3.28
CA GLU A 80 15.19 -5.75 -3.76
C GLU A 80 15.29 -6.84 -2.70
N GLU A 81 15.52 -6.49 -1.44
CA GLU A 81 15.68 -7.48 -0.38
C GLU A 81 14.33 -8.04 0.03
N LEU A 82 13.33 -7.16 0.18
CA LEU A 82 12.00 -7.57 0.60
C LEU A 82 11.36 -8.49 -0.46
N SER A 83 11.50 -8.17 -1.75
CA SER A 83 10.95 -9.00 -2.84
C SER A 83 11.60 -10.39 -2.98
N ARG A 84 12.72 -10.65 -2.31
CA ARG A 84 13.41 -11.96 -2.26
C ARG A 84 12.99 -12.81 -1.07
N SER A 85 12.31 -12.24 -0.08
CA SER A 85 11.85 -12.98 1.09
C SER A 85 10.63 -13.83 0.74
N MET A 86 10.60 -15.07 1.23
CA MET A 86 9.42 -15.95 1.13
C MET A 86 8.26 -15.50 2.05
N ASP A 87 8.57 -14.70 3.06
CA ASP A 87 7.60 -14.11 3.97
C ASP A 87 7.09 -12.74 3.50
N ALA A 88 7.50 -12.32 2.30
CA ALA A 88 7.06 -11.09 1.69
C ALA A 88 6.36 -11.31 0.35
N TYR A 89 5.42 -10.42 0.04
CA TYR A 89 4.84 -10.30 -1.29
C TYR A 89 4.89 -8.84 -1.73
N VAL A 90 5.56 -8.54 -2.84
CA VAL A 90 5.64 -7.18 -3.36
C VAL A 90 5.10 -7.17 -4.78
N ARG A 91 3.98 -6.46 -5.00
CA ARG A 91 3.38 -6.36 -6.33
C ARG A 91 2.63 -5.05 -6.53
N ALA A 92 2.94 -4.37 -7.63
CA ALA A 92 2.27 -3.14 -8.00
C ALA A 92 0.80 -3.38 -8.40
N SER A 93 -0.08 -2.46 -7.99
CA SER A 93 -1.47 -2.38 -8.42
C SER A 93 -1.63 -1.22 -9.41
N PRO A 94 -2.01 -1.47 -10.68
CA PRO A 94 -2.15 -0.42 -11.69
C PRO A 94 -3.45 0.40 -11.47
N THR A 95 -3.36 1.73 -11.57
CA THR A 95 -4.51 2.63 -11.43
C THR A 95 -5.50 2.59 -12.62
N ARG A 96 -5.11 2.02 -13.77
CA ARG A 96 -5.89 1.87 -15.02
C ARG A 96 -6.59 3.15 -15.50
N GLY A 97 -6.07 4.33 -15.15
CA GLY A 97 -6.55 5.62 -15.66
C GLY A 97 -7.89 6.10 -15.09
N VAL A 98 -8.44 5.46 -14.05
CA VAL A 98 -9.69 5.88 -13.38
C VAL A 98 -9.36 6.55 -12.05
N LEU A 99 -9.76 7.82 -11.87
CA LEU A 99 -9.79 8.47 -10.55
C LEU A 99 -10.76 7.71 -9.65
N GLY A 100 -10.30 7.19 -8.50
CA GLY A 100 -11.09 6.36 -7.56
C GLY A 100 -11.02 4.84 -7.80
N GLY A 101 -10.60 4.36 -8.98
CA GLY A 101 -10.49 2.92 -9.28
C GLY A 101 -9.35 2.20 -8.55
N ILE A 102 -8.48 2.98 -7.89
CA ILE A 102 -7.36 2.51 -7.10
C ILE A 102 -7.88 1.77 -5.87
N ALA A 103 -8.86 2.34 -5.16
CA ALA A 103 -9.42 1.74 -3.96
C ALA A 103 -10.07 0.38 -4.27
N GLU A 104 -10.91 0.27 -5.32
CA GLU A 104 -11.62 -0.98 -5.64
C GLU A 104 -10.65 -2.14 -5.86
N HIS A 105 -9.65 -1.97 -6.73
CA HIS A 105 -8.69 -3.04 -7.01
C HIS A 105 -7.68 -3.24 -5.89
N THR A 106 -7.31 -2.18 -5.16
CA THR A 106 -6.43 -2.30 -3.99
C THR A 106 -7.11 -3.08 -2.88
N VAL A 107 -8.40 -2.87 -2.62
CA VAL A 107 -9.19 -3.62 -1.63
C VAL A 107 -9.30 -5.10 -2.02
N ASP A 108 -9.51 -5.42 -3.29
CA ASP A 108 -9.49 -6.81 -3.76
C ASP A 108 -8.12 -7.47 -3.49
N VAL A 109 -7.02 -6.78 -3.79
CA VAL A 109 -5.66 -7.29 -3.56
C VAL A 109 -5.36 -7.43 -2.07
N ILE A 110 -5.76 -6.46 -1.24
CA ILE A 110 -5.66 -6.56 0.23
C ILE A 110 -6.38 -7.81 0.72
N THR A 111 -7.62 -8.02 0.28
CA THR A 111 -8.45 -9.18 0.67
C THR A 111 -7.76 -10.50 0.32
N LEU A 112 -7.15 -10.58 -0.87
CA LEU A 112 -6.40 -11.76 -1.29
C LEU A 112 -5.13 -11.98 -0.45
N CYS A 113 -4.39 -10.91 -0.11
CA CYS A 113 -3.22 -11.01 0.76
C CYS A 113 -3.61 -11.47 2.17
N GLU A 114 -4.70 -10.92 2.71
CA GLU A 114 -5.24 -11.34 4.00
C GLU A 114 -5.59 -12.83 4.02
N ALA A 115 -6.32 -13.29 3.01
CA ALA A 115 -6.68 -14.70 2.86
C ALA A 115 -5.47 -15.61 2.64
N ALA A 116 -4.41 -15.11 2.01
CA ALA A 116 -3.15 -15.82 1.87
C ALA A 116 -2.30 -15.83 3.16
N GLY A 117 -2.80 -15.27 4.26
CA GLY A 117 -2.16 -15.29 5.58
C GLY A 117 -1.08 -14.21 5.75
N PHE A 118 -1.13 -13.12 4.98
CA PHE A 118 -0.33 -11.93 5.26
C PHE A 118 -1.01 -11.13 6.37
N ASN A 119 -0.32 -11.01 7.50
CA ASN A 119 -0.84 -10.34 8.68
C ASN A 119 -0.38 -8.88 8.78
N VAL A 120 0.45 -8.41 7.84
CA VAL A 120 0.68 -6.99 7.58
C VAL A 120 0.53 -6.72 6.10
N VAL A 121 -0.30 -5.74 5.73
CA VAL A 121 -0.44 -5.28 4.35
C VAL A 121 -0.09 -3.79 4.30
N ILE A 122 0.86 -3.42 3.45
CA ILE A 122 1.33 -2.05 3.29
C ILE A 122 0.93 -1.57 1.89
N VAL A 123 0.22 -0.45 1.81
CA VAL A 123 -0.17 0.20 0.55
C VAL A 123 0.67 1.46 0.36
N GLU A 124 1.50 1.51 -0.68
CA GLU A 124 2.35 2.67 -0.98
C GLU A 124 1.68 3.57 -2.02
N SER A 125 1.55 4.85 -1.74
CA SER A 125 1.09 5.83 -2.74
C SER A 125 2.18 6.18 -3.76
N VAL A 126 1.75 6.67 -4.93
CA VAL A 126 2.65 7.20 -5.98
C VAL A 126 3.37 8.48 -5.51
N GLY A 127 2.70 9.28 -4.68
CA GLY A 127 3.17 10.57 -4.17
C GLY A 127 2.57 11.75 -4.93
N LEU A 128 1.79 12.56 -4.19
CA LEU A 128 1.15 13.81 -4.59
C LEU A 128 0.04 13.62 -5.63
N GLY A 129 -1.04 12.93 -5.23
CA GLY A 129 -2.27 12.76 -6.02
C GLY A 129 -3.55 12.83 -5.20
N GLN A 130 -4.66 12.38 -5.80
CA GLN A 130 -5.92 12.08 -5.07
C GLN A 130 -5.93 10.65 -4.51
N SER A 131 -4.93 9.84 -4.86
CA SER A 131 -4.79 8.44 -4.43
C SER A 131 -4.71 8.26 -2.92
N GLU A 132 -4.29 9.27 -2.19
CA GLU A 132 -4.01 9.19 -0.77
C GLU A 132 -5.29 9.17 0.07
N VAL A 133 -6.34 9.87 -0.37
CA VAL A 133 -7.69 9.78 0.22
C VAL A 133 -8.31 8.41 -0.07
N ASP A 134 -8.08 7.87 -1.27
CA ASP A 134 -8.54 6.53 -1.63
C ASP A 134 -7.84 5.42 -0.81
N ILE A 135 -6.55 5.63 -0.48
CA ILE A 135 -5.79 4.72 0.39
C ILE A 135 -6.31 4.78 1.82
N ASP A 136 -6.59 5.97 2.35
CA ASP A 136 -7.13 6.19 3.69
C ASP A 136 -8.37 5.32 3.96
N ALA A 137 -9.30 5.28 3.01
CA ALA A 137 -10.52 4.47 3.11
C ALA A 137 -10.29 2.95 3.08
N ALA A 138 -9.10 2.49 2.70
CA ALA A 138 -8.77 1.07 2.52
C ALA A 138 -7.82 0.52 3.59
N VAL A 139 -7.28 1.36 4.48
CA VAL A 139 -6.25 0.98 5.47
C VAL A 139 -6.72 1.29 6.90
N ASP A 140 -6.06 0.68 7.89
CA ASP A 140 -6.36 0.91 9.30
C ASP A 140 -5.59 2.10 9.87
N MET A 141 -4.47 2.46 9.24
CA MET A 141 -3.64 3.60 9.62
C MET A 141 -2.95 4.21 8.40
N LEU A 142 -3.07 5.53 8.23
CA LEU A 142 -2.37 6.29 7.19
C LEU A 142 -1.15 7.02 7.76
N ILE A 143 0.02 6.69 7.22
CA ILE A 143 1.31 7.27 7.62
C ILE A 143 1.81 8.19 6.50
N LEU A 144 2.06 9.45 6.84
CA LEU A 144 2.62 10.45 5.92
C LEU A 144 4.12 10.65 6.19
N LEU A 145 4.95 10.29 5.21
CA LEU A 145 6.39 10.53 5.23
C LEU A 145 6.72 11.89 4.61
N VAL A 146 7.46 12.72 5.35
CA VAL A 146 7.82 14.08 4.97
C VAL A 146 9.35 14.26 5.04
N PRO A 147 10.02 14.80 4.02
CA PRO A 147 11.45 15.13 4.11
C PRO A 147 11.69 16.39 4.96
N PRO A 148 12.87 16.55 5.60
CA PRO A 148 13.23 17.79 6.29
C PRO A 148 13.22 18.97 5.31
N GLY A 149 12.76 20.13 5.78
CA GLY A 149 12.68 21.34 4.96
C GLY A 149 11.59 21.32 3.88
N GLY A 150 10.72 20.30 3.85
CA GLY A 150 9.62 20.19 2.88
C GLY A 150 8.46 21.19 3.06
N GLY A 151 8.61 22.23 3.89
CA GLY A 151 7.53 23.13 4.33
C GLY A 151 6.71 23.75 3.19
N ASP A 152 7.37 24.27 2.16
CA ASP A 152 6.68 24.92 1.03
C ASP A 152 6.03 23.91 0.07
N GLY A 153 6.64 22.73 -0.12
CA GLY A 153 6.10 21.65 -0.95
C GLY A 153 4.94 20.89 -0.29
N LEU A 154 4.96 20.79 1.04
CA LEU A 154 3.89 20.20 1.85
C LEU A 154 2.67 21.13 1.91
N GLN A 155 2.87 22.46 1.95
CA GLN A 155 1.78 23.43 1.80
C GLN A 155 1.13 23.39 0.41
N ALA A 156 1.91 23.18 -0.66
CA ALA A 156 1.38 23.01 -2.02
C ALA A 156 0.57 21.69 -2.17
N SER A 157 0.88 20.70 -1.33
CA SER A 157 0.24 19.39 -1.29
C SER A 157 -0.94 19.40 -0.30
N LYS A 158 -2.00 20.10 -0.70
CA LYS A 158 -3.38 20.14 -0.15
C LYS A 158 -3.59 19.66 1.30
N LYS A 159 -4.08 20.62 2.10
CA LYS A 159 -4.76 20.51 3.42
C LYS A 159 -5.38 19.14 3.78
N GLY A 160 -6.04 18.46 2.84
CA GLY A 160 -6.75 17.19 3.10
C GLY A 160 -5.88 15.99 3.50
N ILE A 161 -4.66 15.82 2.99
CA ILE A 161 -3.85 14.64 3.36
C ILE A 161 -3.20 14.77 4.74
N MET A 162 -2.80 15.99 5.09
CA MET A 162 -2.31 16.32 6.43
C MET A 162 -3.41 16.11 7.49
N GLU A 163 -4.67 16.35 7.12
CA GLU A 163 -5.84 16.12 7.98
C GLU A 163 -6.21 14.62 8.08
N ALA A 164 -5.94 13.83 7.03
CA ALA A 164 -6.22 12.40 7.02
C ALA A 164 -5.12 11.53 7.66
N ALA A 165 -3.88 12.03 7.77
CA ALA A 165 -2.77 11.23 8.29
C ALA A 165 -2.88 11.01 9.81
N ASP A 166 -2.87 9.74 10.23
CA ASP A 166 -2.81 9.34 11.65
C ASP A 166 -1.41 9.54 12.24
N LEU A 167 -0.38 9.41 11.41
CA LEU A 167 1.02 9.53 11.82
C LEU A 167 1.84 10.26 10.76
N ILE A 168 2.58 11.30 11.18
CA ILE A 168 3.53 12.00 10.33
C ILE A 168 4.94 11.63 10.76
N ILE A 169 5.75 11.16 9.81
CA ILE A 169 7.16 10.80 10.02
C ILE A 169 8.04 11.75 9.22
N VAL A 170 8.93 12.47 9.91
CA VAL A 170 9.99 13.23 9.25
C VAL A 170 11.13 12.26 8.94
N ASN A 171 11.36 12.00 7.66
CA ASN A 171 12.34 11.02 7.18
C ASN A 171 13.53 11.72 6.50
N LYS A 172 14.71 11.09 6.49
CA LYS A 172 16.01 11.67 6.06
C LYS A 172 16.58 12.75 7.00
N ALA A 173 16.31 12.62 8.30
CA ALA A 173 16.98 13.38 9.35
C ALA A 173 18.38 12.80 9.66
#